data_AF-A0A9P0PCY6-F1
#
_entry.id   AF-A0A9P0PCY6-F1
#
_cell.length_a   1.000
_cell.length_b   1.000
_cell.length_c   1.000
_cell.angle_alpha   90.00
_cell.angle_beta   90.00
_cell.angle_gamma   90.00
#
_symmetry.space_group_name_H-M   'P 1'
#
loop_
_entity.id
_entity.type
_entity.pdbx_description
1 polymer ?
#
loop_
_entity_poly.entity_id
_entity_poly.type
_entity_poly.pdbx_seq_one_letter_code
_entity_poly.pdbx_strand_id
1 'polypeptide(L)'
;MYRRVFIPHVAANAYYSHMHFEKVKSSFKQDLINFPWWLVVDCDNVNQKTAILSDMILTLFDSHAPICEKKVTRPPSPWFTDELRALKNHRNYLFSKYKRTKNLRDWASYKEMRNFFTSAVRQEKRAYIDFVSRTKKSKDMWKTLDQLNIYNRSKKNIEIPNHHKNPNLISQYFSDSVRQILSTVDTNTISKYLNSKCTTTVFELKLVSEDDVFWAISEIGSNASGADGISLDMNAQIIVRQNIFLKLSTQKPVNIYYRDTICRELNNIRHTELLVFGFGTALSNNCQVYDN
;
A
#
# COMPACT_ATOMS: atom_id res chain seq x y z
N MET A 1 -1.27 -10.72 -2.77
CA MET A 1 -1.43 -9.56 -3.67
C MET A 1 -0.15 -8.74 -3.58
N TYR A 2 0.80 -8.94 -4.49
CA TYR A 2 2.04 -8.15 -4.53
C TYR A 2 1.74 -6.73 -5.01
N ARG A 3 1.99 -5.71 -4.19
CA ARG A 3 2.08 -4.34 -4.67
C ARG A 3 3.54 -3.88 -4.67
N ARG A 4 4.07 -3.70 -5.87
CA ARG A 4 5.29 -2.90 -6.06
C ARG A 4 4.89 -1.45 -5.83
N VAL A 5 5.35 -0.84 -4.74
CA VAL A 5 5.28 0.61 -4.60
C VAL A 5 6.18 1.18 -5.71
N PHE A 6 5.57 1.74 -6.75
CA PHE A 6 6.31 2.41 -7.81
C PHE A 6 6.74 3.78 -7.26
N ILE A 7 7.92 3.83 -6.67
CA ILE A 7 8.52 5.08 -6.18
C ILE A 7 9.20 5.76 -7.38
N PRO A 8 8.68 6.90 -7.87
CA PRO A 8 9.10 7.50 -9.14
C PRO A 8 10.47 8.23 -9.06
N HIS A 9 11.30 7.91 -8.07
CA HIS A 9 12.52 8.67 -7.76
C HIS A 9 13.70 7.81 -7.28
N VAL A 10 13.77 6.54 -7.66
CA VAL A 10 14.89 5.70 -7.24
C VAL A 10 16.07 5.87 -8.21
N ALA A 11 17.02 6.71 -7.80
CA ALA A 11 18.37 6.73 -8.34
C ALA A 11 19.01 5.33 -8.24
N ALA A 12 19.97 5.01 -9.11
CA ALA A 12 20.76 3.79 -8.94
C ALA A 12 21.32 3.75 -7.50
N ASN A 13 21.11 2.62 -6.80
CA ASN A 13 21.40 2.40 -5.36
C ASN A 13 20.32 2.76 -4.32
N ALA A 14 19.11 3.19 -4.68
CA ALA A 14 18.07 3.28 -3.64
C ALA A 14 17.50 1.89 -3.26
N TYR A 15 17.04 1.80 -2.03
CA TYR A 15 16.38 0.62 -1.47
C TYR A 15 14.87 0.86 -1.48
N TYR A 16 14.09 -0.17 -1.74
CA TYR A 16 12.68 -0.17 -1.40
C TYR A 16 12.41 -1.28 -0.40
N SER A 17 11.71 -0.92 0.66
CA SER A 17 11.13 -1.86 1.61
C SER A 17 9.80 -2.37 1.05
N HIS A 18 9.53 -3.65 1.24
CA HIS A 18 8.21 -4.22 1.00
C HIS A 18 7.93 -5.29 2.04
N MET A 19 6.67 -5.33 2.48
CA MET A 19 6.17 -6.33 3.41
C MET A 19 5.44 -7.42 2.60
N HIS A 20 5.82 -8.68 2.78
CA HIS A 20 5.26 -9.78 1.98
C HIS A 20 4.05 -10.41 2.66
N PHE A 21 2.87 -9.85 2.43
CA PHE A 21 1.61 -10.36 3.00
C PHE A 21 1.08 -11.67 2.36
N GLU A 22 1.77 -12.22 1.36
CA GLU A 22 1.34 -13.46 0.69
C GLU A 22 1.83 -14.74 1.40
N LYS A 23 2.75 -14.58 2.37
CA LYS A 23 3.17 -15.65 3.28
C LYS A 23 2.44 -15.63 4.62
N VAL A 24 1.28 -14.99 4.69
CA VAL A 24 0.39 -15.09 5.84
C VAL A 24 -0.20 -16.50 5.86
N LYS A 25 0.58 -17.39 6.47
CA LYS A 25 0.20 -18.75 6.86
C LYS A 25 -1.09 -18.69 7.69
N SER A 26 -1.84 -19.78 7.70
CA SER A 26 -2.93 -20.02 8.66
C SER A 26 -2.55 -19.71 10.12
N SER A 27 -1.25 -19.77 10.45
CA SER A 27 -0.68 -19.39 11.75
C SER A 27 -0.89 -17.92 12.12
N PHE A 28 -0.86 -16.96 11.19
CA PHE A 28 -1.06 -15.54 11.55
C PHE A 28 -2.43 -15.30 12.19
N LYS A 29 -3.48 -15.95 11.65
CA LYS A 29 -4.82 -15.85 12.22
C LYS A 29 -4.89 -16.48 13.61
N GLN A 30 -4.21 -17.61 13.80
CA GLN A 30 -4.14 -18.29 15.10
C GLN A 30 -3.40 -17.43 16.12
N ASP A 31 -2.24 -16.87 15.75
CA ASP A 31 -1.43 -16.03 16.63
C ASP A 31 -2.14 -14.73 16.97
N LEU A 32 -2.87 -14.13 16.02
CA LEU A 32 -3.70 -12.95 16.25
C LEU A 32 -4.89 -13.24 17.18
N ILE A 33 -5.47 -14.45 17.16
CA ILE A 33 -6.53 -14.86 18.11
C ILE A 33 -5.95 -15.16 19.50
N ASN A 34 -4.79 -15.83 19.55
CA ASN A 34 -4.14 -16.27 20.78
C ASN A 34 -3.40 -15.13 21.49
N PHE A 35 -3.24 -13.99 20.83
CA PHE A 35 -2.56 -12.85 21.40
C PHE A 35 -3.31 -12.32 22.65
N PRO A 36 -2.62 -11.97 23.75
CA PRO A 36 -3.23 -11.49 24.98
C PRO A 36 -3.87 -10.10 24.89
N TRP A 37 -5.02 -9.99 24.21
CA TRP A 37 -5.77 -8.73 24.05
C TRP A 37 -6.23 -8.09 25.35
N TRP A 38 -6.39 -8.89 26.41
CA TRP A 38 -6.75 -8.40 27.75
C TRP A 38 -5.74 -7.38 28.29
N LEU A 39 -4.46 -7.44 27.90
CA LEU A 39 -3.45 -6.46 28.31
C LEU A 39 -3.79 -5.03 27.87
N VAL A 40 -4.42 -4.88 26.70
CA VAL A 40 -4.88 -3.58 26.20
C VAL A 40 -6.14 -3.15 26.94
N VAL A 41 -7.02 -4.09 27.30
CA VAL A 41 -8.29 -3.80 27.99
C VAL A 41 -8.05 -3.40 29.46
N ASP A 42 -7.13 -4.07 30.13
CA ASP A 42 -6.85 -3.92 31.57
C ASP A 42 -5.97 -2.70 31.90
N CYS A 43 -5.28 -2.10 30.92
CA CYS A 43 -4.48 -0.89 31.17
C CYS A 43 -5.35 0.35 31.39
N ASP A 44 -5.14 1.12 32.45
CA ASP A 44 -5.95 2.33 32.70
C ASP A 44 -5.56 3.53 31.83
N ASN A 45 -4.28 3.61 31.43
CA ASN A 45 -3.76 4.76 30.71
C ASN A 45 -3.90 4.60 29.20
N VAL A 46 -4.59 5.53 28.54
CA VAL A 46 -4.82 5.52 27.08
C VAL A 46 -3.50 5.48 26.28
N ASN A 47 -2.47 6.22 26.70
CA ASN A 47 -1.18 6.22 26.01
C ASN A 47 -0.46 4.87 26.15
N GLN A 48 -0.65 4.18 27.27
CA GLN A 48 -0.12 2.82 27.45
C GLN A 48 -0.92 1.82 26.62
N LYS A 49 -2.25 1.93 26.58
CA LYS A 49 -3.10 1.09 25.72
C LYS A 49 -2.68 1.19 24.26
N THR A 50 -2.45 2.40 23.75
CA THR A 50 -2.02 2.61 22.36
C THR A 50 -0.63 2.07 22.11
N ALA A 51 0.32 2.31 23.00
CA ALA A 51 1.69 1.78 22.88
C ALA A 51 1.70 0.24 22.86
N ILE A 52 0.96 -0.40 23.78
CA ILE A 52 0.84 -1.85 23.84
C ILE A 52 0.19 -2.37 22.57
N LEU A 53 -0.93 -1.80 22.13
CA LEU A 53 -1.60 -2.19 20.89
C LEU A 53 -0.65 -2.10 19.68
N SER A 54 0.10 -1.01 19.56
CA SER A 54 1.05 -0.82 18.46
C SER A 54 2.18 -1.85 18.49
N ASP A 55 2.79 -2.08 19.66
CA ASP A 55 3.86 -3.05 19.83
C ASP A 55 3.40 -4.49 19.51
N MET A 56 2.20 -4.85 19.94
CA MET A 56 1.59 -6.15 19.66
C MET A 56 1.38 -6.35 18.16
N ILE A 57 0.82 -5.36 17.48
CA ILE A 57 0.59 -5.39 16.03
C ILE A 57 1.93 -5.53 15.29
N LEU A 58 2.91 -4.69 15.61
CA LEU A 58 4.22 -4.72 14.97
C LEU A 58 4.92 -6.06 15.18
N THR A 59 4.95 -6.59 16.40
CA THR A 59 5.57 -7.90 16.72
C THR A 59 4.95 -9.04 15.91
N LEU A 60 3.62 -9.00 15.75
CA LEU A 60 2.92 -9.97 14.92
C LEU A 60 3.30 -9.83 13.44
N PHE A 61 3.39 -8.60 12.92
CA PHE A 61 3.81 -8.40 11.54
C PHE A 61 5.29 -8.73 11.30
N ASP A 62 6.19 -8.43 12.23
CA ASP A 62 7.61 -8.74 12.12
C ASP A 62 7.86 -10.26 12.07
N SER A 63 7.07 -11.05 12.80
CA SER A 63 7.17 -12.51 12.78
C SER A 63 6.59 -13.15 11.50
N HIS A 64 5.46 -12.65 11.00
CA HIS A 64 4.75 -13.27 9.86
C HIS A 64 5.03 -12.63 8.50
N ALA A 65 5.39 -11.36 8.49
CA ALA A 65 5.63 -10.56 7.30
C ALA A 65 6.77 -9.55 7.56
N PRO A 66 8.02 -10.01 7.78
CA PRO A 66 9.14 -9.11 8.02
C PRO A 66 9.36 -8.16 6.84
N ILE A 67 9.76 -6.92 7.16
CA ILE A 67 10.13 -5.93 6.15
C ILE A 67 11.34 -6.45 5.37
N CYS A 68 11.18 -6.58 4.06
CA CYS A 68 12.23 -7.01 3.16
C CYS A 68 12.75 -5.83 2.35
N GLU A 69 14.04 -5.52 2.48
CA GLU A 69 14.69 -4.50 1.68
C GLU A 69 15.22 -5.08 0.37
N LYS A 70 14.97 -4.37 -0.74
CA LYS A 70 15.51 -4.72 -2.05
C LYS A 70 16.24 -3.54 -2.65
N LYS A 71 17.48 -3.79 -3.04
CA LYS A 71 18.33 -2.81 -3.73
C LYS A 71 17.88 -2.65 -5.18
N VAL A 72 17.53 -1.44 -5.57
CA VAL A 72 17.30 -1.09 -6.97
C VAL A 72 18.65 -0.89 -7.65
N THR A 73 19.03 -1.92 -8.42
CA THR A 73 20.31 -1.95 -9.12
C THR A 73 20.30 -1.12 -10.41
N ARG A 74 19.13 -0.88 -11.01
CA ARG A 74 18.99 -0.16 -12.28
C ARG A 74 17.71 0.68 -12.28
N PRO A 75 17.74 1.91 -12.81
CA PRO A 75 16.53 2.70 -12.98
C PRO A 75 15.56 2.00 -13.93
N PRO A 76 14.25 2.28 -13.81
CA PRO A 76 13.27 1.74 -14.74
C PRO A 76 13.65 2.13 -16.18
N SER A 77 13.47 1.19 -17.11
CA SER A 77 13.74 1.39 -18.55
C SER A 77 12.41 1.31 -19.30
N PRO A 78 11.68 2.43 -19.45
CA PRO A 78 10.33 2.43 -20.02
C PRO A 78 10.27 1.95 -21.47
N TRP A 79 11.36 2.13 -22.23
CA TRP A 79 11.50 1.63 -23.60
C TRP A 79 11.76 0.12 -23.68
N PHE A 80 11.86 -0.61 -22.56
CA PHE A 80 12.18 -2.03 -22.55
C PHE A 80 10.91 -2.87 -22.66
N THR A 81 10.41 -3.03 -23.89
CA THR A 81 9.18 -3.75 -24.21
C THR A 81 9.33 -5.28 -24.10
N ASP A 82 8.22 -6.00 -24.25
CA ASP A 82 8.19 -7.47 -24.22
C ASP A 82 8.89 -8.06 -25.47
N GLU A 83 8.82 -7.38 -26.61
CA GLU A 83 9.52 -7.72 -27.84
C GLU A 83 11.03 -7.64 -27.64
N LEU A 84 11.54 -6.56 -27.02
CA LEU A 84 12.95 -6.46 -26.65
C LEU A 84 13.39 -7.56 -25.68
N ARG A 85 12.48 -8.00 -24.80
CA ARG A 85 12.74 -9.13 -23.90
C ARG A 85 12.87 -10.44 -24.67
N ALA A 86 12.00 -10.70 -25.64
CA ALA A 86 12.09 -11.86 -26.52
C ALA A 86 13.41 -11.86 -27.32
N LEU A 87 13.79 -10.71 -27.90
CA LEU A 87 15.05 -10.56 -28.63
C LEU A 87 16.28 -10.77 -27.73
N LYS A 88 16.25 -10.24 -26.51
CA LYS A 88 17.30 -10.45 -25.51
C LYS A 88 17.45 -11.95 -25.18
N ASN A 89 16.33 -12.65 -25.00
CA ASN A 89 16.32 -14.08 -24.70
C ASN A 89 16.87 -14.89 -25.87
N HIS A 90 16.43 -14.58 -27.10
CA HIS A 90 16.92 -15.26 -28.30
C HIS A 90 18.43 -15.04 -28.52
N ARG A 91 18.92 -13.81 -28.36
CA ARG A 91 20.36 -13.49 -28.37
C ARG A 91 21.13 -14.31 -27.32
N ASN A 92 20.60 -14.41 -26.09
CA ASN A 92 21.23 -15.18 -25.03
C ASN A 92 21.25 -16.68 -25.34
N TYR A 93 20.17 -17.21 -25.92
CA TYR A 93 20.10 -18.59 -26.40
C TYR A 93 21.20 -18.87 -27.43
N LEU A 94 21.35 -18.01 -28.46
CA LEU A 94 22.41 -18.18 -29.47
C LEU A 94 23.81 -18.14 -28.84
N PHE A 95 24.03 -17.26 -27.86
CA PHE A 95 25.29 -17.21 -27.14
C PHE A 95 25.57 -18.49 -26.34
N SER A 96 24.57 -19.02 -25.63
CA SER A 96 24.66 -20.28 -24.90
C SER A 96 24.91 -21.46 -25.86
N LYS A 97 24.25 -21.46 -27.03
CA LYS A 97 24.47 -22.46 -28.07
C LYS A 97 25.92 -22.43 -28.56
N TYR A 98 26.44 -21.26 -28.93
CA TYR A 98 27.85 -21.09 -29.31
C TYR A 98 28.82 -21.53 -28.20
N LYS A 99 28.53 -21.21 -26.93
CA LYS A 99 29.38 -21.66 -25.82
C LYS A 99 29.51 -23.18 -25.74
N ARG A 100 28.46 -23.91 -26.09
CA ARG A 100 28.44 -25.38 -26.12
C ARG A 100 29.08 -25.97 -27.37
N THR A 101 28.79 -25.42 -28.55
CA THR A 101 29.23 -26.00 -29.84
C THR A 101 30.60 -25.52 -30.30
N LYS A 102 31.02 -24.31 -29.89
CA LYS A 102 32.23 -23.61 -30.35
C LYS A 102 32.33 -23.45 -31.88
N ASN A 103 31.22 -23.61 -32.61
CA ASN A 103 31.17 -23.52 -34.06
C ASN A 103 31.16 -22.05 -34.53
N LEU A 104 31.91 -21.75 -35.59
CA LEU A 104 31.95 -20.44 -36.25
C LEU A 104 30.58 -19.99 -36.77
N ARG A 105 29.71 -20.92 -37.22
CA ARG A 105 28.37 -20.59 -37.68
C ARG A 105 27.49 -20.06 -36.55
N ASP A 106 27.51 -20.71 -35.40
CA ASP A 106 26.75 -20.25 -34.22
C ASP A 106 27.28 -18.90 -33.71
N TRP A 107 28.60 -18.67 -33.83
CA TRP A 107 29.20 -17.36 -33.54
C TRP A 107 28.70 -16.27 -34.50
N ALA A 108 28.63 -16.56 -35.80
CA ALA A 108 28.10 -15.63 -36.79
C ALA A 108 26.64 -15.25 -36.49
N SER A 109 25.78 -16.23 -36.23
CA SER A 109 24.38 -16.00 -35.85
C SER A 109 24.24 -15.18 -34.57
N TYR A 110 25.07 -15.45 -33.55
CA TYR A 110 25.09 -14.62 -32.33
C TYR A 110 25.49 -13.16 -32.62
N LYS A 111 26.52 -12.93 -33.45
CA LYS A 111 26.97 -11.57 -33.80
C LYS A 111 25.87 -10.78 -34.51
N GLU A 112 25.21 -11.41 -35.48
CA GLU A 112 24.08 -10.82 -36.20
C GLU A 112 22.96 -10.43 -35.23
N MET A 113 22.53 -11.37 -34.38
CA MET A 113 21.47 -11.13 -33.41
C MET A 113 21.87 -10.09 -32.34
N ARG A 114 23.15 -10.03 -31.96
CA ARG A 114 23.67 -8.99 -31.05
C ARG A 114 23.55 -7.60 -31.68
N ASN A 115 23.90 -7.47 -32.95
CA ASN A 115 23.80 -6.21 -33.69
C ASN A 115 22.34 -5.80 -33.86
N PHE A 116 21.49 -6.75 -34.26
CA PHE A 116 20.04 -6.56 -34.36
C PHE A 116 19.43 -6.09 -33.04
N PHE A 117 19.71 -6.79 -31.93
CA PHE A 117 19.24 -6.40 -30.59
C PHE A 117 19.73 -5.00 -30.20
N THR A 118 20.99 -4.67 -30.49
CA THR A 118 21.55 -3.34 -30.19
C THR A 118 20.84 -2.24 -31.00
N SER A 119 20.53 -2.52 -32.27
CA SER A 119 19.76 -1.61 -33.13
C SER A 119 18.34 -1.42 -32.61
N ALA A 120 17.64 -2.51 -32.31
CA ALA A 120 16.28 -2.47 -31.76
C ALA A 120 16.20 -1.67 -30.46
N VAL A 121 17.15 -1.88 -29.53
CA VAL A 121 17.20 -1.08 -28.29
C VAL A 121 17.40 0.41 -28.56
N ARG A 122 18.22 0.78 -29.57
CA ARG A 122 18.41 2.19 -29.94
C ARG A 122 17.15 2.80 -30.56
N GLN A 123 16.45 2.03 -31.38
CA GLN A 123 15.19 2.43 -32.01
C GLN A 123 14.10 2.67 -30.96
N GLU A 124 13.89 1.73 -30.05
CA GLU A 124 12.90 1.85 -28.97
C GLU A 124 13.19 3.03 -28.04
N LYS A 125 14.47 3.25 -27.70
CA LYS A 125 14.87 4.43 -26.93
C LYS A 125 14.49 5.73 -27.62
N ARG A 126 14.74 5.84 -28.93
CA ARG A 126 14.39 7.02 -29.73
C ARG A 126 12.88 7.21 -29.78
N ALA A 127 12.15 6.15 -30.14
CA ALA A 127 10.70 6.15 -30.20
C ALA A 127 10.06 6.59 -28.87
N TYR A 128 10.59 6.11 -27.74
CA TYR A 128 10.12 6.52 -26.42
C TYR A 128 10.36 8.00 -26.12
N ILE A 129 11.54 8.52 -26.43
CA ILE A 129 11.85 9.95 -26.22
C ILE A 129 10.95 10.82 -27.12
N ASP A 130 10.78 10.43 -28.38
CA ASP A 130 9.89 11.12 -29.33
C ASP A 130 8.44 11.11 -28.84
N PHE A 131 7.96 9.97 -28.33
CA PHE A 131 6.65 9.84 -27.72
C PHE A 131 6.48 10.75 -26.50
N VAL A 132 7.48 10.79 -25.60
CA VAL A 132 7.45 11.68 -24.43
C VAL A 132 7.40 13.14 -24.84
N SER A 133 8.16 13.53 -25.87
CA SER A 133 8.20 14.91 -26.37
C SER A 133 6.90 15.35 -27.03
N ARG A 134 6.15 14.44 -27.66
CA ARG A 134 4.89 14.76 -28.37
C ARG A 134 3.68 14.71 -27.46
N THR A 135 3.67 13.82 -26.48
CA THR A 135 2.45 13.50 -25.69
C THR A 135 2.43 14.20 -24.33
N LYS A 136 3.58 14.41 -23.69
CA LYS A 136 3.62 14.97 -22.33
C LYS A 136 3.68 16.50 -22.33
N LYS A 137 3.03 17.12 -21.35
CA LYS A 137 3.19 18.55 -21.06
C LYS A 137 4.63 18.85 -20.66
N SER A 138 5.10 20.08 -20.90
CA SER A 138 6.49 20.50 -20.66
C SER A 138 7.03 20.08 -19.27
N LYS A 139 6.29 20.35 -18.18
CA LYS A 139 6.68 19.94 -16.82
C LYS A 139 6.90 18.43 -16.69
N ASP A 140 6.01 17.62 -17.25
CA ASP A 140 6.07 16.17 -17.16
C ASP A 140 7.11 15.55 -18.11
N MET A 141 7.34 16.18 -19.26
CA MET A 141 8.45 15.86 -20.17
C MET A 141 9.78 16.04 -19.44
N TRP A 142 10.03 17.23 -18.89
CA TRP A 142 11.24 17.49 -18.11
C TRP A 142 11.31 16.61 -16.86
N LYS A 143 10.22 16.29 -16.17
CA LYS A 143 10.28 15.30 -15.08
C LYS A 143 10.75 13.93 -15.58
N THR A 144 10.25 13.50 -16.74
CA THR A 144 10.61 12.20 -17.35
C THR A 144 12.08 12.17 -17.76
N LEU A 145 12.60 13.21 -18.42
CA LEU A 145 14.00 13.25 -18.85
C LEU A 145 14.99 13.26 -17.66
N ASP A 146 14.58 13.78 -16.49
CA ASP A 146 15.36 13.79 -15.24
C ASP A 146 15.47 12.37 -14.70
N GLN A 147 14.33 11.67 -14.66
CA GLN A 147 14.24 10.28 -14.23
C GLN A 147 15.07 9.34 -15.11
N LEU A 148 15.20 9.66 -16.41
CA LEU A 148 16.06 8.93 -17.33
C LEU A 148 17.54 9.31 -17.25
N ASN A 149 17.88 10.27 -16.38
CA ASN A 149 19.23 10.82 -16.23
C ASN A 149 19.79 11.36 -17.58
N ILE A 150 18.92 11.92 -18.42
CA ILE A 150 19.29 12.51 -19.72
C ILE A 150 19.75 13.95 -19.54
N TYR A 151 19.10 14.70 -18.64
CA TYR A 151 19.61 15.97 -18.16
C TYR A 151 19.82 15.87 -16.66
N ASN A 152 20.87 16.53 -16.16
CA ASN A 152 21.18 16.54 -14.74
C ASN A 152 20.85 17.91 -14.15
N ARG A 153 19.77 17.98 -13.36
CA ARG A 153 19.40 19.20 -12.61
C ARG A 153 20.47 19.60 -11.58
N SER A 154 21.23 18.64 -11.06
CA SER A 154 22.22 18.85 -9.98
C SER A 154 23.46 19.64 -10.41
N LYS A 155 23.62 19.96 -11.71
CA LYS A 155 24.69 20.84 -12.20
C LYS A 155 24.35 22.33 -12.17
N LYS A 156 23.21 22.73 -11.60
CA LYS A 156 22.99 24.15 -11.30
C LYS A 156 23.56 24.45 -9.91
N ASN A 157 24.73 25.08 -9.88
CA ASN A 157 25.11 25.94 -8.77
C ASN A 157 24.09 27.08 -8.71
N ILE A 158 22.89 26.81 -8.17
CA ILE A 158 21.95 27.86 -7.80
C ILE A 158 22.51 28.40 -6.50
N GLU A 159 23.54 29.23 -6.60
CA GLU A 159 23.94 30.05 -5.48
C GLU A 159 22.78 31.00 -5.20
N ILE A 160 22.33 30.99 -3.94
CA ILE A 160 21.38 31.97 -3.46
C ILE A 160 21.98 33.34 -3.75
N PRO A 161 21.27 34.26 -4.46
CA PRO A 161 21.77 35.60 -4.70
C PRO A 161 22.24 36.22 -3.39
N ASN A 162 23.38 36.92 -3.39
CA ASN A 162 24.06 37.34 -2.15
C ASN A 162 23.15 38.12 -1.18
N HIS A 163 22.14 38.83 -1.67
CA HIS A 163 21.16 39.56 -0.86
C HIS A 163 20.12 38.68 -0.14
N HIS A 164 19.95 37.42 -0.55
CA HIS A 164 19.09 36.43 0.12
C HIS A 164 19.85 35.48 1.04
N LYS A 165 21.17 35.66 1.21
CA LYS A 165 22.00 34.81 2.10
C LYS A 165 21.80 35.12 3.59
N ASN A 166 21.29 36.31 3.95
CA ASN A 166 21.15 36.72 5.35
C ASN A 166 19.75 36.37 5.90
N PRO A 167 19.62 35.38 6.80
CA PRO A 167 18.33 34.97 7.35
C PRO A 167 17.67 36.07 8.19
N ASN A 168 18.45 36.98 8.79
CA ASN A 168 17.91 38.06 9.60
C ASN A 168 17.16 39.09 8.75
N LEU A 169 17.67 39.40 7.55
CA LEU A 169 16.99 40.30 6.61
C LEU A 169 15.67 39.71 6.12
N ILE A 170 15.61 38.39 5.92
CA ILE A 170 14.38 37.68 5.55
C ILE A 170 13.37 37.74 6.70
N SER A 171 13.79 37.40 7.91
CA SER A 171 12.93 37.44 9.10
C SER A 171 12.41 38.85 9.38
N GLN A 172 13.26 39.86 9.19
CA GLN A 172 12.90 41.26 9.34
C GLN A 172 11.88 41.69 8.28
N TYR A 173 12.10 41.33 7.00
CA TYR A 173 11.14 41.61 5.94
C TYR A 173 9.75 41.05 6.22
N PHE A 174 9.65 39.80 6.67
CA PHE A 174 8.34 39.21 7.02
C PHE A 174 7.72 39.88 8.25
N SER A 175 8.52 40.21 9.27
CA SER A 175 8.05 40.91 10.46
C SER A 175 7.51 42.30 10.13
N ASP A 176 8.22 43.03 9.28
CA ASP A 176 7.84 44.38 8.86
C ASP A 176 6.66 44.35 7.88
N SER A 177 6.58 43.35 7.00
CA SER A 177 5.41 43.12 6.14
C SER A 177 4.16 42.82 6.95
N VAL A 178 4.26 42.00 8.00
CA VAL A 178 3.15 41.72 8.92
C VAL A 178 2.73 42.98 9.66
N ARG A 179 3.68 43.80 10.15
CA ARG A 179 3.37 45.10 10.79
C ARG A 179 2.67 46.06 9.84
N GLN A 180 3.07 46.10 8.58
CA GLN A 180 2.43 46.91 7.56
C GLN A 180 1.01 46.42 7.27
N ILE A 181 0.79 45.10 7.19
CA ILE A 181 -0.55 44.52 7.04
C ILE A 181 -1.42 44.82 8.28
N LEU A 182 -0.88 44.69 9.49
CA LEU A 182 -1.60 44.96 10.75
C LEU A 182 -2.18 46.38 10.80
N SER A 183 -1.53 47.36 10.17
CA SER A 183 -2.06 48.74 10.06
C SER A 183 -3.33 48.86 9.20
N THR A 184 -3.61 47.85 8.36
CA THR A 184 -4.77 47.77 7.46
C THR A 184 -5.80 46.72 7.89
N VAL A 185 -5.58 46.02 9.00
CA VAL A 185 -6.49 44.97 9.44
C VAL A 185 -7.78 45.57 9.98
N ASP A 186 -8.91 45.15 9.40
CA ASP A 186 -10.25 45.55 9.85
C ASP A 186 -10.53 44.97 11.24
N THR A 187 -10.44 45.84 12.24
CA THR A 187 -10.72 45.53 13.65
C THR A 187 -12.15 45.02 13.85
N ASN A 188 -13.09 45.35 12.96
CA ASN A 188 -14.47 44.84 13.03
C ASN A 188 -14.56 43.36 12.66
N THR A 189 -13.75 42.89 11.72
CA THR A 189 -13.69 41.47 11.38
C THR A 189 -13.08 40.65 12.53
N ILE A 190 -12.01 41.15 13.17
CA ILE A 190 -11.43 40.51 14.36
C ILE A 190 -12.46 40.44 15.49
N SER A 191 -13.09 41.58 15.82
CA SER A 191 -14.08 41.61 16.89
C SER A 191 -15.32 40.80 16.54
N LYS A 192 -15.70 40.69 15.26
CA LYS A 192 -16.73 39.75 14.80
C LYS A 192 -16.37 38.30 15.13
N TYR A 193 -15.15 37.84 14.85
CA TYR A 193 -14.72 36.46 15.17
C TYR A 193 -14.55 36.21 16.67
N LEU A 194 -14.04 37.19 17.42
CA LEU A 194 -13.92 37.09 18.89
C LEU A 194 -15.28 37.08 19.59
N ASN A 195 -16.24 37.85 19.05
CA ASN A 195 -17.58 37.96 19.59
C ASN A 195 -18.55 36.92 19.03
N SER A 196 -18.24 36.30 17.89
CA SER A 196 -18.93 35.11 17.38
C SER A 196 -18.49 33.89 18.19
N LYS A 197 -18.88 33.84 19.45
CA LYS A 197 -18.86 32.58 20.20
C LYS A 197 -19.92 31.69 19.57
N CYS A 198 -19.50 30.55 19.04
CA CYS A 198 -20.43 29.52 18.59
C CYS A 198 -21.33 29.16 19.78
N THR A 199 -22.65 29.25 19.58
CA THR A 199 -23.67 28.93 20.58
C THR A 199 -23.44 27.54 21.13
N THR A 200 -23.35 27.43 22.46
CA THR A 200 -23.71 26.30 23.36
C THR A 200 -23.95 24.93 22.73
N THR A 201 -23.11 24.47 21.82
CA THR A 201 -23.04 23.06 21.46
C THR A 201 -22.25 22.42 22.59
N VAL A 202 -22.96 21.72 23.46
CA VAL A 202 -22.31 20.85 24.44
C VAL A 202 -21.59 19.79 23.63
N PHE A 203 -20.26 19.87 23.61
CA PHE A 203 -19.44 18.83 23.04
C PHE A 203 -19.62 17.59 23.92
N GLU A 204 -20.45 16.66 23.45
CA GLU A 204 -20.71 15.40 24.13
C GLU A 204 -19.98 14.28 23.38
N LEU A 205 -19.09 13.60 24.10
CA LEU A 205 -18.43 12.40 23.60
C LEU A 205 -19.42 11.25 23.68
N LYS A 206 -19.75 10.66 22.53
CA LYS A 206 -20.56 9.45 22.46
C LYS A 206 -19.65 8.22 22.56
N LEU A 207 -20.20 7.15 23.11
CA LEU A 207 -19.57 5.84 23.03
C LEU A 207 -19.48 5.43 21.57
N VAL A 208 -18.30 4.96 21.17
CA VAL A 208 -18.00 4.54 19.81
C VAL A 208 -18.52 3.12 19.61
N SER A 209 -19.31 2.88 18.56
CA SER A 209 -19.77 1.53 18.20
C SER A 209 -18.73 0.78 17.35
N GLU A 210 -18.86 -0.55 17.25
CA GLU A 210 -18.00 -1.36 16.39
C GLU A 210 -18.11 -0.93 14.92
N ASP A 211 -19.31 -0.53 14.48
CA ASP A 211 -19.55 -0.02 13.12
C ASP A 211 -18.83 1.31 12.88
N ASP A 212 -18.84 2.23 13.87
CA ASP A 212 -18.12 3.51 13.75
C ASP A 212 -16.61 3.29 13.59
N VAL A 213 -16.03 2.33 14.32
CA VAL A 213 -14.61 1.97 14.18
C VAL A 213 -14.33 1.37 12.81
N PHE A 214 -15.19 0.45 12.35
CA PHE A 214 -15.05 -0.16 11.04
C PHE A 214 -15.10 0.87 9.91
N TRP A 215 -16.07 1.81 9.97
CA TRP A 215 -16.18 2.91 9.01
C TRP A 215 -14.97 3.84 9.07
N ALA A 216 -14.56 4.27 10.27
CA ALA A 216 -13.41 5.15 10.45
C ALA A 216 -12.13 4.55 9.85
N ILE A 217 -11.91 3.24 9.99
CA ILE A 217 -10.74 2.59 9.40
C ILE A 217 -10.89 2.38 7.89
N SER A 218 -12.11 2.09 7.42
CA SER A 218 -12.39 1.91 5.98
C SER A 218 -12.25 3.19 5.17
N GLU A 219 -12.50 4.35 5.78
CA GLU A 219 -12.33 5.66 5.15
C GLU A 219 -10.87 6.12 5.02
N ILE A 220 -9.92 5.44 5.69
CA ILE A 220 -8.51 5.79 5.60
C ILE A 220 -8.03 5.51 4.17
N GLY A 221 -7.85 6.57 3.39
CA GLY A 221 -7.33 6.49 2.01
C GLY A 221 -5.82 6.64 1.89
N SER A 222 -5.14 7.02 2.98
CA SER A 222 -3.69 7.26 2.99
C SER A 222 -2.92 6.01 3.41
N ASN A 223 -1.86 5.71 2.66
CA ASN A 223 -0.90 4.66 3.01
C ASN A 223 0.28 5.18 3.85
N ALA A 224 0.20 6.43 4.34
CA ALA A 224 1.22 6.96 5.24
C ALA A 224 1.14 6.24 6.60
N SER A 225 2.27 5.78 7.10
CA SER A 225 2.40 5.28 8.48
C SER A 225 2.67 6.44 9.44
N GLY A 226 2.03 6.41 10.60
CA GLY A 226 2.28 7.37 11.68
C GLY A 226 3.60 7.10 12.40
N ALA A 227 3.79 7.78 13.54
CA ALA A 227 4.93 7.54 14.42
C ALA A 227 4.93 6.13 15.06
N ASP A 228 3.79 5.45 15.02
CA ASP A 228 3.57 4.08 15.45
C ASP A 228 4.03 3.03 14.44
N GLY A 229 4.40 3.44 13.21
CA GLY A 229 4.88 2.51 12.17
C GLY A 229 3.81 1.58 11.59
N ILE A 230 2.54 1.75 11.97
CA ILE A 230 1.43 0.92 11.48
C ILE A 230 0.92 1.52 10.17
N SER A 231 0.89 0.69 9.13
CA SER A 231 0.38 1.10 7.82
C SER A 231 -1.07 0.64 7.61
N LEU A 232 -1.77 1.30 6.69
CA LEU A 232 -3.12 0.91 6.28
C LEU A 232 -3.19 -0.56 5.81
N ASP A 233 -2.15 -1.04 5.12
CA ASP A 233 -2.08 -2.42 4.65
C ASP A 233 -2.09 -3.43 5.83
N MET A 234 -1.41 -3.12 6.93
CA MET A 234 -1.40 -3.93 8.15
C MET A 234 -2.80 -3.97 8.79
N ASN A 235 -3.43 -2.80 8.96
CA ASN A 235 -4.79 -2.70 9.49
C ASN A 235 -5.80 -3.47 8.64
N ALA A 236 -5.70 -3.36 7.31
CA ALA A 236 -6.53 -4.12 6.39
C ALA A 236 -6.35 -5.64 6.55
N GLN A 237 -5.14 -6.14 6.80
CA GLN A 237 -4.93 -7.58 7.03
C GLN A 237 -5.56 -8.07 8.34
N ILE A 238 -5.65 -7.21 9.37
CA ILE A 238 -6.30 -7.53 10.64
C ILE A 238 -7.82 -7.55 10.47
N ILE A 239 -8.38 -6.52 9.82
CA ILE A 239 -9.83 -6.33 9.64
C ILE A 239 -10.42 -7.37 8.70
N VAL A 240 -9.82 -7.57 7.52
CA VAL A 240 -10.32 -8.52 6.50
C VAL A 240 -10.29 -9.96 7.00
N ARG A 241 -9.41 -10.28 7.97
CA ARG A 241 -9.22 -11.66 8.43
C ARG A 241 -9.90 -11.97 9.76
N GLN A 242 -10.39 -10.97 10.49
CA GLN A 242 -11.11 -11.24 11.72
C GLN A 242 -12.33 -10.34 11.96
N ASN A 243 -13.42 -11.02 12.35
CA ASN A 243 -14.48 -10.52 13.22
C ASN A 243 -13.96 -10.25 14.67
N ILE A 244 -12.79 -9.59 14.85
CA ILE A 244 -12.19 -9.35 16.19
C ILE A 244 -13.09 -8.49 17.06
N PHE A 245 -13.65 -7.42 16.48
CA PHE A 245 -14.44 -6.47 17.26
C PHE A 245 -15.65 -7.14 17.93
N LEU A 246 -16.32 -8.07 17.23
CA LEU A 246 -17.43 -8.87 17.76
C LEU A 246 -17.05 -9.81 18.93
N LYS A 247 -15.76 -10.17 19.08
CA LYS A 247 -15.29 -11.06 20.17
C LYS A 247 -14.81 -10.31 21.41
N LEU A 248 -14.44 -9.03 21.27
CA LEU A 248 -14.02 -8.22 22.42
C LEU A 248 -15.22 -7.75 23.25
N SER A 249 -16.40 -7.58 22.65
CA SER A 249 -17.62 -7.21 23.38
C SER A 249 -18.30 -8.38 24.11
N THR A 250 -18.00 -9.63 23.73
CA THR A 250 -18.65 -10.84 24.29
C THR A 250 -17.89 -11.53 25.43
N GLN A 251 -16.68 -11.09 25.76
CA GLN A 251 -15.94 -11.59 26.92
C GLN A 251 -16.24 -10.78 28.19
N LYS A 252 -17.49 -10.85 28.68
CA LYS A 252 -17.77 -10.76 30.11
C LYS A 252 -17.99 -12.17 30.65
N PRO A 253 -17.41 -12.56 31.80
CA PRO A 253 -17.65 -13.88 32.36
C PRO A 253 -19.07 -13.92 32.93
N VAL A 254 -20.03 -14.46 32.17
CA VAL A 254 -21.34 -14.82 32.70
C VAL A 254 -21.23 -16.20 33.35
N ASN A 255 -21.56 -16.18 34.64
CA ASN A 255 -21.67 -17.23 35.63
C ASN A 255 -21.90 -18.67 35.10
N ILE A 256 -21.11 -19.58 35.64
CA ILE A 256 -21.10 -21.04 35.45
C ILE A 256 -22.43 -21.58 35.99
N TYR A 257 -23.39 -22.02 35.15
CA TYR A 257 -24.42 -23.04 35.49
C TYR A 257 -25.45 -23.24 34.35
N TYR A 258 -25.07 -23.35 33.07
CA TYR A 258 -26.06 -23.67 32.01
C TYR A 258 -25.47 -24.45 30.82
N ARG A 259 -24.54 -25.38 31.11
CA ARG A 259 -23.88 -26.17 30.05
C ARG A 259 -24.70 -27.38 29.56
N ASP A 260 -25.67 -27.86 30.33
CA ASP A 260 -26.33 -29.14 30.04
C ASP A 260 -27.67 -29.03 29.28
N THR A 261 -28.27 -27.84 29.18
CA THR A 261 -29.56 -27.67 28.49
C THR A 261 -29.40 -27.38 26.99
N ILE A 262 -28.33 -26.68 26.58
CA ILE A 262 -28.11 -26.26 25.18
C ILE A 262 -27.66 -27.43 24.29
N CYS A 263 -26.98 -28.44 24.85
CA CYS A 263 -26.55 -29.61 24.08
C CYS A 263 -27.72 -30.53 23.66
N ARG A 264 -28.90 -30.43 24.30
CA ARG A 264 -30.10 -31.18 23.89
C ARG A 264 -30.90 -30.48 22.78
N GLU A 265 -30.95 -29.15 22.75
CA GLU A 265 -31.66 -28.44 21.68
C GLU A 265 -30.89 -28.43 20.35
N LEU A 266 -29.55 -28.37 20.39
CA LEU A 266 -28.75 -28.38 19.16
C LEU A 266 -28.73 -29.73 18.41
N ASN A 267 -29.08 -30.83 19.07
CA ASN A 267 -29.25 -32.14 18.42
C ASN A 267 -30.66 -32.36 17.85
N ASN A 268 -31.67 -31.62 18.32
CA ASN A 268 -33.03 -31.70 17.77
C ASN A 268 -33.22 -30.86 16.49
N ILE A 269 -32.34 -29.88 16.25
CA ILE A 269 -32.39 -29.01 15.06
C ILE A 269 -31.74 -29.69 13.82
N ARG A 270 -30.95 -30.76 14.00
CA ARG A 270 -30.31 -31.46 12.87
C ARG A 270 -31.19 -32.47 12.12
N HIS A 271 -32.43 -32.71 12.57
CA HIS A 271 -33.31 -33.70 11.94
C HIS A 271 -34.58 -33.16 11.28
N THR A 272 -34.85 -31.85 11.32
CA THR A 272 -36.11 -31.28 10.82
C THR A 272 -36.02 -30.34 9.61
N GLU A 273 -34.85 -30.11 9.01
CA GLU A 273 -34.72 -29.28 7.80
C GLU A 273 -34.11 -30.03 6.60
N LEU A 274 -34.73 -31.16 6.24
CA LEU A 274 -34.50 -31.84 4.94
C LEU A 274 -35.81 -32.05 4.16
N LEU A 275 -36.84 -31.28 4.47
CA LEU A 275 -38.08 -31.24 3.69
C LEU A 275 -38.42 -29.79 3.38
N VAL A 276 -38.92 -29.56 2.16
CA VAL A 276 -39.29 -28.28 1.55
C VAL A 276 -38.16 -27.59 0.79
N PHE A 277 -37.80 -28.13 -0.38
CA PHE A 277 -37.88 -27.38 -1.64
C PHE A 277 -37.97 -28.38 -2.80
N GLY A 278 -39.20 -28.69 -3.19
CA GLY A 278 -39.55 -29.49 -4.36
C GLY A 278 -40.86 -28.97 -4.97
N PHE A 279 -40.98 -29.15 -6.29
CA PHE A 279 -42.02 -28.72 -7.25
C PHE A 279 -41.83 -27.33 -7.85
N GLY A 280 -41.74 -27.15 -9.18
CA GLY A 280 -41.86 -27.99 -10.38
C GLY A 280 -41.76 -27.04 -11.60
N THR A 281 -41.72 -27.37 -12.89
CA THR A 281 -41.69 -28.58 -13.74
C THR A 281 -41.85 -28.05 -15.17
N ALA A 282 -41.06 -28.53 -16.15
CA ALA A 282 -41.47 -28.80 -17.56
C ALA A 282 -40.24 -29.33 -18.33
N LEU A 283 -40.05 -30.67 -18.39
CA LEU A 283 -40.40 -31.55 -19.53
C LEU A 283 -39.44 -31.43 -20.75
N SER A 284 -38.53 -32.40 -20.90
CA SER A 284 -38.69 -33.51 -21.87
C SER A 284 -37.48 -34.46 -21.90
N ASN A 285 -37.73 -35.72 -21.52
CA ASN A 285 -37.28 -36.98 -22.13
C ASN A 285 -35.83 -37.11 -22.66
N ASN A 286 -35.02 -37.96 -22.02
CA ASN A 286 -34.81 -39.34 -22.51
C ASN A 286 -33.93 -40.18 -21.57
N CYS A 287 -34.44 -41.37 -21.27
CA CYS A 287 -33.76 -42.48 -20.61
C CYS A 287 -32.53 -42.96 -21.41
N GLN A 288 -31.49 -43.43 -20.73
CA GLN A 288 -31.14 -44.86 -20.74
C GLN A 288 -30.11 -45.22 -19.66
N VAL A 289 -30.46 -46.30 -18.97
CA VAL A 289 -29.74 -47.11 -17.99
C VAL A 289 -28.68 -47.97 -18.69
N TYR A 290 -27.82 -48.58 -17.87
CA TYR A 290 -26.92 -49.74 -18.07
C TYR A 290 -25.44 -49.36 -17.97
N ASP A 291 -24.57 -50.04 -17.24
CA ASP A 291 -24.68 -51.01 -16.13
C ASP A 291 -23.23 -51.26 -15.67
N ASN A 292 -23.08 -51.61 -14.39
CA ASN A 292 -21.92 -52.19 -13.69
C ASN A 292 -20.71 -51.31 -13.34
#